data_AF-A0A2G1QIQ9-F1
#
_entry.id   AF-A0A2G1QIQ9-F1
#
_cell.length_a   1.000
_cell.length_b   1.000
_cell.length_c   1.000
_cell.angle_alpha   90.00
_cell.angle_beta   90.00
_cell.angle_gamma   90.00
#
_symmetry.space_group_name_H-M   'P 1'
#
loop_
_entity.id
_entity.type
_entity.pdbx_description
1 polymer ?
#
loop_
_entity_poly.entity_id
_entity_poly.type
_entity_poly.pdbx_seq_one_letter_code
_entity_poly.pdbx_strand_id
1 'polypeptide(L)'
;MVNGWERVYEIVAGNALAAFVAFFALIAAAIAAYAGDQIRSGTYWALKPVSRQLPWNRGSDAPNSSGELSSVFTLVQLFLFDASGCRARYRKTTFFVAHHTTTTYQEAVTAEHVAAGFVTMCGTIVDTVVERGFYVSQINLGSSVSCGEHFANVYSADLLGSFTRPHEHWTQEFTYPTGHLILQVHFPAERPPKLIASKIVEGATEKPADTSARIINLYSQKSIVWDIAKPKPHQALKLEWTW
;
A
#
# COMPACT_ATOMS: atom_id res chain seq x y z
N MET A 1 1.98 -5.44 46.95
CA MET A 1 0.71 -5.83 46.30
C MET A 1 0.26 -4.66 45.45
N VAL A 2 0.42 -4.73 44.13
CA VAL A 2 -0.09 -3.72 43.20
C VAL A 2 -1.52 -4.13 42.87
N ASN A 3 -2.49 -3.26 43.15
CA ASN A 3 -3.91 -3.60 43.13
C ASN A 3 -4.40 -3.76 41.68
N GLY A 4 -5.15 -4.83 41.40
CA GLY A 4 -5.60 -5.22 40.06
C GLY A 4 -6.42 -4.17 39.28
N TRP A 5 -6.88 -3.11 39.95
CA TRP A 5 -7.57 -1.97 39.34
C TRP A 5 -6.64 -1.02 38.57
N GLU A 6 -5.37 -0.88 38.97
CA GLU A 6 -4.40 -0.04 38.26
C GLU A 6 -4.03 -0.62 36.89
N ARG A 7 -3.91 -1.95 36.79
CA ARG A 7 -3.67 -2.64 35.50
C ARG A 7 -4.83 -2.51 34.52
N VAL A 8 -6.08 -2.54 35.00
CA VAL A 8 -7.25 -2.34 34.14
C VAL A 8 -7.29 -0.91 33.63
N TYR A 9 -6.97 0.07 34.47
CA TYR A 9 -6.85 1.47 34.05
C TYR A 9 -5.75 1.68 33.02
N GLU A 10 -4.57 1.07 33.17
CA GLU A 10 -3.49 1.14 32.19
C GLU A 10 -3.86 0.53 30.84
N ILE A 11 -4.57 -0.61 30.84
CA ILE A 11 -5.01 -1.28 29.61
C ILE A 11 -6.10 -0.46 28.90
N VAL A 12 -7.08 0.05 29.65
CA VAL A 12 -8.16 0.87 29.09
C VAL A 12 -7.64 2.23 28.61
N ALA A 13 -6.75 2.87 29.38
CA ALA A 13 -6.10 4.12 28.98
C ALA A 13 -5.18 3.91 27.78
N GLY A 14 -4.44 2.81 27.71
CA GLY A 14 -3.60 2.45 26.57
C GLY A 14 -4.40 2.20 25.29
N ASN A 15 -5.54 1.52 25.39
CA ASN A 15 -6.43 1.28 24.26
C ASN A 15 -7.17 2.56 23.81
N ALA A 16 -7.56 3.42 24.75
CA ALA A 16 -8.15 4.72 24.44
C ALA A 16 -7.13 5.66 23.77
N LEU A 17 -5.88 5.67 24.25
CA LEU A 17 -4.78 6.42 23.65
C LEU A 17 -4.45 5.89 22.25
N ALA A 18 -4.41 4.58 22.05
CA ALA A 18 -4.18 3.97 20.74
C ALA A 18 -5.29 4.30 19.73
N ALA A 19 -6.57 4.27 20.18
CA ALA A 19 -7.70 4.68 19.35
C ALA A 19 -7.66 6.17 19.01
N PHE A 20 -7.28 7.02 19.97
CA PHE A 20 -7.12 8.45 19.76
C PHE A 20 -5.98 8.76 18.78
N VAL A 21 -4.83 8.10 18.93
CA VAL A 21 -3.68 8.26 18.01
C VAL A 21 -4.02 7.74 16.61
N ALA A 22 -4.71 6.61 16.49
CA ALA A 22 -5.16 6.08 15.20
C ALA A 22 -6.14 7.04 14.50
N PHE A 23 -7.07 7.64 15.26
CA PHE A 23 -8.00 8.64 14.76
C PHE A 23 -7.28 9.90 14.27
N PHE A 24 -6.32 10.44 15.04
CA PHE A 24 -5.52 11.58 14.62
C PHE A 24 -4.57 11.27 13.47
N ALA A 25 -4.03 10.06 13.38
CA ALA A 25 -3.23 9.63 12.23
C ALA A 25 -4.09 9.54 10.96
N LEU A 26 -5.34 9.10 11.07
CA LEU A 26 -6.29 9.01 9.96
C LEU A 26 -6.77 10.41 9.53
N ILE A 27 -7.00 11.32 10.47
CA ILE A 27 -7.27 12.74 10.21
C ILE A 27 -6.05 13.43 9.61
N ALA A 28 -4.84 13.20 10.11
CA ALA A 28 -3.62 13.78 9.56
C ALA A 28 -3.32 13.24 8.16
N ALA A 29 -3.59 11.95 7.91
CA ALA A 29 -3.51 11.36 6.56
C ALA A 29 -4.57 11.93 5.62
N ALA A 30 -5.78 12.21 6.12
CA ALA A 30 -6.85 12.86 5.35
C ALA A 30 -6.55 14.34 5.08
N ILE A 31 -6.03 15.08 6.05
CA ILE A 31 -5.57 16.48 5.89
C ILE A 31 -4.36 16.53 4.96
N ALA A 32 -3.42 15.58 5.03
CA ALA A 32 -2.29 15.46 4.12
C ALA A 32 -2.66 14.89 2.73
N ALA A 33 -3.88 14.35 2.58
CA ALA A 33 -4.48 14.02 1.30
C ALA A 33 -5.25 15.22 0.71
N TYR A 34 -5.77 16.11 1.56
CA TYR A 34 -6.50 17.32 1.18
C TYR A 34 -5.58 18.52 0.89
N ALA A 35 -4.50 18.70 1.64
CA ALA A 35 -3.49 19.73 1.42
C ALA A 35 -2.47 19.26 0.37
N GLY A 36 -2.87 19.39 -0.89
CA GLY A 36 -2.13 18.97 -2.08
C GLY A 36 -0.69 19.48 -2.15
N ASP A 37 0.20 18.55 -2.50
CA ASP A 37 1.44 18.70 -3.25
C ASP A 37 2.62 19.58 -2.78
N GLN A 38 2.55 20.44 -1.75
CA GLN A 38 3.74 21.24 -1.35
C GLN A 38 4.23 21.14 0.11
N ILE A 39 3.47 20.58 1.04
CA ILE A 39 3.88 20.51 2.47
C ILE A 39 4.64 19.19 2.81
N ARG A 40 4.68 18.25 1.85
CA ARG A 40 5.05 16.85 2.11
C ARG A 40 6.54 16.55 2.29
N SER A 41 7.45 17.44 1.88
CA SER A 41 8.90 17.24 2.07
C SER A 41 9.42 17.75 3.41
N GLY A 42 8.76 18.75 4.02
CA GLY A 42 9.29 19.44 5.20
C GLY A 42 8.87 18.86 6.55
N THR A 43 7.71 18.21 6.64
CA THR A 43 7.10 17.85 7.94
C THR A 43 7.49 16.48 8.49
N TYR A 44 8.04 15.58 7.66
CA TYR A 44 8.33 14.21 8.09
C TYR A 44 9.59 14.07 8.97
N TRP A 45 10.52 15.03 8.90
CA TRP A 45 11.67 15.08 9.81
C TRP A 45 11.26 15.35 11.26
N ALA A 46 10.12 16.01 11.48
CA ALA A 46 9.62 16.34 12.81
C ALA A 46 8.92 15.16 13.53
N LEU A 47 8.50 14.12 12.81
CA LEU A 47 7.71 13.00 13.35
C LEU A 47 8.53 11.72 13.59
N LYS A 48 9.81 11.71 13.20
CA LYS A 48 10.78 10.62 13.41
C LYS A 48 10.93 10.14 14.88
N PRO A 49 10.76 10.98 15.92
CA PRO A 49 10.84 10.52 17.32
C PRO A 49 9.62 9.72 17.79
N VAL A 50 8.44 10.01 17.25
CA VAL A 50 7.16 9.44 17.73
C VAL A 50 6.93 8.03 17.17
N SER A 51 7.41 7.75 15.96
CA SER A 51 7.30 6.41 15.34
C SER A 51 8.08 5.32 16.08
N ARG A 52 9.13 5.68 16.85
CA ARG A 52 9.92 4.74 17.66
C ARG A 52 9.18 4.20 18.88
N GLN A 53 8.12 4.87 19.34
CA GLN A 53 7.41 4.50 20.57
C GLN A 53 6.16 3.62 20.34
N LEU A 54 5.92 3.17 19.11
CA LEU A 54 4.72 2.38 18.79
C LEU A 54 4.83 0.93 19.31
N PRO A 55 3.74 0.34 19.83
CA PRO A 55 3.79 -0.91 20.59
C PRO A 55 4.27 -2.14 19.80
N TRP A 56 4.15 -2.12 18.47
CA TRP A 56 4.63 -3.17 17.58
C TRP A 56 6.15 -3.11 17.30
N ASN A 57 6.87 -2.14 17.88
CA ASN A 57 8.34 -2.06 17.87
C ASN A 57 9.00 -2.97 18.92
N ARG A 58 8.24 -3.80 19.65
CA ARG A 58 8.77 -4.77 20.62
C ARG A 58 8.35 -6.19 20.22
N GLY A 59 9.17 -6.85 19.41
CA GLY A 59 8.99 -8.26 19.10
C GLY A 59 9.87 -8.73 17.95
N SER A 60 10.90 -9.48 18.29
CA SER A 60 11.79 -10.25 17.41
C SER A 60 11.05 -11.37 16.69
N ASP A 61 11.39 -11.59 15.42
CA ASP A 61 11.86 -12.86 14.86
C ASP A 61 11.99 -12.70 13.34
N ALA A 62 13.22 -12.67 12.84
CA ALA A 62 13.53 -12.56 11.42
C ALA A 62 13.31 -13.93 10.74
N PRO A 63 12.42 -14.05 9.74
CA PRO A 63 12.39 -15.23 8.91
C PRO A 63 13.40 -15.07 7.78
N ASN A 64 14.29 -16.06 7.67
CA ASN A 64 15.17 -16.30 6.55
C ASN A 64 14.38 -16.32 5.22
N SER A 65 14.43 -15.22 4.48
CA SER A 65 14.17 -15.21 3.04
C SER A 65 15.04 -14.11 2.42
N SER A 66 15.63 -14.41 1.27
CA SER A 66 16.67 -13.66 0.57
C SER A 66 16.25 -12.30 -0.01
N GLY A 67 15.33 -11.59 0.65
CA GLY A 67 14.95 -10.22 0.30
C GLY A 67 15.71 -9.21 1.16
N GLU A 68 16.37 -8.24 0.52
CA GLU A 68 17.00 -7.10 1.23
C GLU A 68 15.98 -6.30 2.07
N LEU A 69 14.69 -6.39 1.71
CA LEU A 69 13.60 -5.67 2.33
C LEU A 69 12.41 -6.60 2.66
N SER A 70 11.74 -6.34 3.77
CA SER A 70 10.35 -6.75 3.99
C SER A 70 9.45 -5.54 4.19
N SER A 71 8.15 -5.71 4.05
CA SER A 71 7.13 -4.71 4.33
C SER A 71 6.35 -5.09 5.57
N VAL A 72 6.24 -4.21 6.55
CA VAL A 72 5.31 -4.38 7.68
C VAL A 72 3.88 -4.24 7.18
N PHE A 73 3.63 -3.20 6.39
CA PHE A 73 2.31 -2.86 5.86
C PHE A 73 2.46 -2.24 4.47
N THR A 74 1.59 -2.66 3.55
CA THR A 74 1.45 -2.06 2.22
C THR A 74 -0.01 -1.69 1.98
N LEU A 75 -0.23 -0.46 1.54
CA LEU A 75 -1.50 0.04 1.04
C LEU A 75 -1.35 0.37 -0.44
N VAL A 76 -2.13 -0.30 -1.29
CA VAL A 76 -2.19 0.01 -2.70
C VAL A 76 -3.54 0.63 -3.01
N GLN A 77 -3.52 1.77 -3.68
CA GLN A 77 -4.70 2.53 -4.04
C GLN A 77 -4.68 2.79 -5.54
N LEU A 78 -5.81 2.54 -6.19
CA LEU A 78 -6.08 2.91 -7.57
C LEU A 78 -7.23 3.92 -7.56
N PHE A 79 -6.99 5.11 -8.09
CA PHE A 79 -7.99 6.17 -8.19
C PHE A 79 -8.43 6.32 -9.64
N LEU A 80 -9.65 5.90 -9.96
CA LEU A 80 -10.27 6.14 -11.26
C LEU A 80 -10.89 7.54 -11.24
N PHE A 81 -10.43 8.44 -12.10
CA PHE A 81 -10.81 9.85 -12.01
C PHE A 81 -12.07 10.21 -12.77
N ASP A 82 -12.40 9.46 -13.83
CA ASP A 82 -13.48 9.81 -14.73
C ASP A 82 -14.34 8.59 -15.08
N ALA A 83 -15.57 8.86 -15.50
CA ALA A 83 -16.51 7.83 -15.92
C ALA A 83 -16.04 7.07 -17.18
N SER A 84 -15.12 7.62 -17.97
CA SER A 84 -14.58 6.89 -19.12
C SER A 84 -13.64 5.74 -18.68
N GLY A 85 -13.08 5.86 -17.47
CA GLY A 85 -12.07 4.95 -16.93
C GLY A 85 -10.67 5.24 -17.47
N CYS A 86 -10.55 5.97 -18.59
CA CYS A 86 -9.32 6.18 -19.35
C CYS A 86 -8.15 6.76 -18.54
N ARG A 87 -8.41 7.40 -17.41
CA ARG A 87 -7.38 7.94 -16.54
C ARG A 87 -7.55 7.43 -15.12
N ALA A 88 -6.50 6.76 -14.64
CA ALA A 88 -6.39 6.38 -13.25
C ALA A 88 -5.03 6.77 -12.68
N ARG A 89 -4.95 6.90 -11.35
CA ARG A 89 -3.68 7.02 -10.63
C ARG A 89 -3.49 5.86 -9.70
N TYR A 90 -2.38 5.17 -9.89
CA TYR A 90 -1.86 4.18 -8.99
C TYR A 90 -1.03 4.84 -7.90
N ARG A 91 -1.19 4.37 -6.66
CA ARG A 91 -0.38 4.77 -5.52
C ARG A 91 -0.16 3.60 -4.58
N LYS A 92 1.10 3.23 -4.35
CA LYS A 92 1.50 2.22 -3.38
C LYS A 92 2.29 2.88 -2.26
N THR A 93 1.76 2.76 -1.04
CA THR A 93 2.42 3.20 0.18
C THR A 93 2.91 1.98 0.93
N THR A 94 4.21 1.87 1.15
CA THR A 94 4.82 0.71 1.80
C THR A 94 5.73 1.14 2.94
N PHE A 95 5.63 0.43 4.06
CA PHE A 95 6.49 0.60 5.24
C PHE A 95 7.49 -0.54 5.29
N PHE A 96 8.71 -0.26 4.89
CA PHE A 96 9.79 -1.24 4.75
C PHE A 96 10.58 -1.42 6.05
N VAL A 97 11.18 -2.61 6.17
CA VAL A 97 12.26 -2.96 7.09
C VAL A 97 13.40 -3.51 6.24
N ALA A 98 14.59 -2.96 6.41
CA ALA A 98 15.78 -3.46 5.74
C ALA A 98 16.40 -4.62 6.54
N HIS A 99 16.62 -5.77 5.89
CA HIS A 99 17.32 -6.92 6.47
C HIS A 99 18.81 -6.91 6.16
N HIS A 100 19.20 -6.16 5.14
CA HIS A 100 20.58 -5.87 4.77
C HIS A 100 20.74 -4.39 4.48
N THR A 101 21.97 -3.90 4.49
CA THR A 101 22.24 -2.54 4.02
C THR A 101 21.89 -2.46 2.54
N THR A 102 20.91 -1.63 2.19
CA THR A 102 20.43 -1.50 0.81
C THR A 102 20.45 -0.05 0.35
N THR A 103 20.69 0.15 -0.94
CA THR A 103 20.69 1.47 -1.59
C THR A 103 19.66 1.55 -2.72
N THR A 104 19.15 0.40 -3.16
CA THR A 104 18.24 0.32 -4.30
C THR A 104 17.20 -0.75 -4.07
N TYR A 105 16.01 -0.56 -4.61
CA TYR A 105 14.97 -1.57 -4.59
C TYR A 105 14.04 -1.39 -5.79
N GLN A 106 13.02 -2.24 -5.94
CA GLN A 106 12.13 -2.23 -7.09
C GLN A 106 10.67 -2.10 -6.68
N GLU A 107 9.91 -1.39 -7.50
CA GLU A 107 8.46 -1.32 -7.41
C GLU A 107 7.84 -1.64 -8.76
N ALA A 108 6.66 -2.25 -8.76
CA ALA A 108 6.01 -2.69 -9.98
C ALA A 108 4.51 -2.40 -9.97
N VAL A 109 4.01 -2.02 -11.15
CA VAL A 109 2.58 -1.77 -11.41
C VAL A 109 2.18 -2.35 -12.76
N THR A 110 0.96 -2.90 -12.85
CA THR A 110 0.38 -3.32 -14.12
C THR A 110 -0.41 -2.18 -14.77
N ALA A 111 -0.39 -2.14 -16.09
CA ALA A 111 -1.29 -1.31 -16.88
C ALA A 111 -1.69 -2.07 -18.14
N GLU A 112 -2.93 -1.89 -18.58
CA GLU A 112 -3.43 -2.53 -19.79
C GLU A 112 -2.81 -1.90 -21.04
N HIS A 113 -2.74 -0.56 -21.06
CA HIS A 113 -2.18 0.21 -22.16
C HIS A 113 -0.85 0.85 -21.73
N VAL A 114 -0.91 1.99 -21.04
CA VAL A 114 0.29 2.77 -20.71
C VAL A 114 0.31 3.11 -19.22
N ALA A 115 1.47 2.91 -18.58
CA ALA A 115 1.81 3.54 -17.31
C ALA A 115 2.89 4.59 -17.53
N ALA A 116 2.70 5.78 -16.98
CA ALA A 116 3.62 6.91 -17.12
C ALA A 116 3.60 7.79 -15.86
N GLY A 117 4.43 8.85 -15.85
CA GLY A 117 4.45 9.81 -14.74
C GLY A 117 4.86 9.16 -13.42
N PHE A 118 5.81 8.24 -13.46
CA PHE A 118 6.29 7.52 -12.28
C PHE A 118 6.95 8.49 -11.30
N VAL A 119 6.54 8.43 -10.04
CA VAL A 119 7.09 9.26 -8.96
C VAL A 119 7.29 8.41 -7.71
N THR A 120 8.35 8.71 -6.98
CA THR A 120 8.63 8.12 -5.67
C THR A 120 8.85 9.22 -4.63
N MET A 121 8.40 9.02 -3.40
CA MET A 121 8.59 9.99 -2.31
C MET A 121 10.02 9.98 -1.78
N CYS A 122 10.61 8.79 -1.67
CA CYS A 122 11.97 8.57 -1.19
C CYS A 122 12.81 7.97 -2.32
N GLY A 123 13.93 8.62 -2.63
CA GLY A 123 14.85 8.21 -3.68
C GLY A 123 14.52 8.78 -5.06
N THR A 124 15.09 8.16 -6.08
CA THR A 124 14.97 8.53 -7.49
C THR A 124 14.77 7.28 -8.32
N ILE A 125 13.85 7.35 -9.28
CA ILE A 125 13.64 6.27 -10.25
C ILE A 125 14.78 6.35 -11.26
N VAL A 126 15.59 5.30 -11.31
CA VAL A 126 16.77 5.23 -12.18
C VAL A 126 16.40 4.67 -13.54
N ASP A 127 15.54 3.66 -13.55
CA ASP A 127 15.08 2.99 -14.75
C ASP A 127 13.67 2.43 -14.54
N THR A 128 12.90 2.32 -15.62
CA THR A 128 11.60 1.65 -15.65
C THR A 128 11.52 0.78 -16.88
N VAL A 129 11.47 -0.52 -16.67
CA VAL A 129 11.40 -1.54 -17.75
C VAL A 129 10.05 -2.25 -17.73
N VAL A 130 9.65 -2.80 -18.88
CA VAL A 130 8.45 -3.62 -18.97
C VAL A 130 8.84 -5.09 -18.93
N GLU A 131 8.44 -5.78 -17.87
CA GLU A 131 8.71 -7.20 -17.66
C GLU A 131 7.42 -7.95 -17.37
N ARG A 132 7.11 -8.98 -18.16
CA ARG A 132 5.96 -9.88 -17.92
C ARG A 132 4.61 -9.15 -17.75
N GLY A 133 4.43 -8.00 -18.41
CA GLY A 133 3.22 -7.18 -18.31
C GLY A 133 3.20 -6.19 -17.15
N PHE A 134 4.31 -6.06 -16.41
CA PHE A 134 4.49 -5.07 -15.35
C PHE A 134 5.48 -4.00 -15.77
N TYR A 135 5.22 -2.77 -15.36
CA TYR A 135 6.19 -1.68 -15.38
C TYR A 135 6.98 -1.74 -14.07
N VAL A 136 8.22 -2.22 -14.15
CA VAL A 136 9.13 -2.41 -13.02
C VAL A 136 10.09 -1.23 -12.95
N SER A 137 9.97 -0.43 -11.91
CA SER A 137 10.81 0.74 -11.65
C SER A 137 11.90 0.40 -10.64
N GLN A 138 13.16 0.61 -11.00
CA GLN A 138 14.29 0.57 -10.08
C GLN A 138 14.43 1.92 -9.37
N ILE A 139 14.38 1.90 -8.05
CA ILE A 139 14.46 3.08 -7.19
C ILE A 139 15.80 3.07 -6.46
N ASN A 140 16.59 4.12 -6.63
CA ASN A 140 17.78 4.38 -5.81
C ASN A 140 17.41 5.33 -4.68
N LEU A 141 17.67 4.92 -3.43
CA LEU A 141 17.30 5.65 -2.23
C LEU A 141 18.15 6.92 -2.01
N GLY A 142 19.25 7.09 -2.75
CA GLY A 142 20.19 8.21 -2.63
C GLY A 142 21.12 8.12 -1.41
N SER A 143 20.75 7.32 -0.42
CA SER A 143 21.56 6.95 0.75
C SER A 143 21.33 5.49 1.10
N SER A 144 22.34 4.85 1.71
CA SER A 144 22.19 3.49 2.23
C SER A 144 21.25 3.47 3.43
N VAL A 145 20.24 2.60 3.39
CA VAL A 145 19.43 2.22 4.55
C VAL A 145 20.13 1.05 5.22
N SER A 146 20.45 1.18 6.50
CA SER A 146 21.20 0.17 7.26
C SER A 146 20.31 -1.01 7.64
N CYS A 147 20.91 -2.17 7.91
CA CYS A 147 20.21 -3.32 8.46
C CYS A 147 19.42 -2.94 9.74
N GLY A 148 18.16 -3.36 9.80
CA GLY A 148 17.20 -3.07 10.87
C GLY A 148 16.54 -1.69 10.77
N GLU A 149 16.93 -0.84 9.81
CA GLU A 149 16.28 0.45 9.63
C GLU A 149 14.94 0.32 8.93
N HIS A 150 14.04 1.24 9.30
CA HIS A 150 12.71 1.35 8.74
C HIS A 150 12.59 2.61 7.91
N PHE A 151 11.89 2.51 6.79
CA PHE A 151 11.53 3.66 5.98
C PHE A 151 10.18 3.46 5.32
N ALA A 152 9.49 4.56 5.03
CA ALA A 152 8.26 4.56 4.27
C ALA A 152 8.52 5.09 2.86
N ASN A 153 7.87 4.51 1.86
CA ASN A 153 7.85 5.09 0.54
C ASN A 153 6.44 5.13 -0.05
N VAL A 154 6.23 6.09 -0.95
CA VAL A 154 5.05 6.22 -1.78
C VAL A 154 5.51 6.19 -3.23
N TYR A 155 5.20 5.10 -3.92
CA TYR A 155 5.40 4.96 -5.36
C TYR A 155 4.08 5.23 -6.08
N SER A 156 4.09 6.07 -7.11
CA SER A 156 2.88 6.45 -7.86
C SER A 156 3.14 6.41 -9.36
N ALA A 157 2.09 6.13 -10.13
CA ALA A 157 2.09 6.17 -11.58
C ALA A 157 0.70 6.57 -12.10
N ASP A 158 0.65 7.26 -13.23
CA ASP A 158 -0.58 7.49 -13.98
C ASP A 158 -0.81 6.34 -14.96
N LEU A 159 -2.00 5.73 -14.90
CA LEU A 159 -2.43 4.66 -15.79
C LEU A 159 -3.37 5.26 -16.84
N LEU A 160 -2.95 5.23 -18.10
CA LEU A 160 -3.63 5.87 -19.22
C LEU A 160 -4.24 4.81 -20.13
N GLY A 161 -5.46 5.06 -20.60
CA GLY A 161 -6.22 4.13 -21.42
C GLY A 161 -6.55 2.81 -20.73
N SER A 162 -6.41 2.72 -19.41
CA SER A 162 -6.74 1.53 -18.62
C SER A 162 -8.21 1.62 -18.16
N PHE A 163 -8.92 0.51 -17.99
CA PHE A 163 -10.24 0.46 -17.35
C PHE A 163 -11.47 0.97 -18.16
N THR A 164 -11.47 0.78 -19.48
CA THR A 164 -12.54 1.28 -20.36
C THR A 164 -13.66 0.27 -20.66
N ARG A 165 -13.41 -1.03 -20.46
CA ARG A 165 -14.25 -2.16 -20.83
C ARG A 165 -15.37 -2.42 -19.81
N PRO A 166 -16.42 -3.17 -20.17
CA PRO A 166 -17.49 -3.55 -19.23
C PRO A 166 -17.04 -4.47 -18.08
N HIS A 167 -16.06 -5.34 -18.36
CA HIS A 167 -15.44 -6.25 -17.41
C HIS A 167 -13.97 -5.87 -17.27
N GLU A 168 -13.58 -5.53 -16.05
CA GLU A 168 -12.27 -4.99 -15.77
C GLU A 168 -11.53 -5.80 -14.75
N HIS A 169 -10.21 -5.68 -14.80
CA HIS A 169 -9.36 -6.25 -13.78
C HIS A 169 -8.11 -5.43 -13.56
N TRP A 170 -7.54 -5.60 -12.38
CA TRP A 170 -6.27 -5.05 -12.01
C TRP A 170 -5.48 -6.09 -11.22
N THR A 171 -4.21 -6.27 -11.58
CA THR A 171 -3.34 -7.27 -10.97
C THR A 171 -2.18 -6.58 -10.26
N GLN A 172 -1.88 -7.00 -9.04
CA GLN A 172 -0.73 -6.53 -8.30
C GLN A 172 0.13 -7.73 -7.86
N GLU A 173 1.41 -7.68 -8.20
CA GLU A 173 2.42 -8.59 -7.67
C GLU A 173 3.15 -7.96 -6.49
N PHE A 174 3.46 -8.76 -5.48
CA PHE A 174 4.18 -8.32 -4.29
C PHE A 174 5.55 -8.98 -4.22
N THR A 175 6.59 -8.22 -4.55
CA THR A 175 7.97 -8.69 -4.57
C THR A 175 8.50 -9.03 -3.18
N TYR A 176 8.06 -8.30 -2.15
CA TYR A 176 8.63 -8.40 -0.80
C TYR A 176 7.70 -9.13 0.16
N PRO A 177 8.26 -9.90 1.12
CA PRO A 177 7.49 -10.40 2.25
C PRO A 177 6.72 -9.26 2.91
N THR A 178 5.39 -9.37 2.96
CA THR A 178 4.52 -8.29 3.42
C THR A 178 3.67 -8.81 4.59
N GLY A 179 3.75 -8.14 5.74
CA GLY A 179 3.00 -8.53 6.94
C GLY A 179 1.50 -8.34 6.77
N HIS A 180 1.10 -7.22 6.16
CA HIS A 180 -0.30 -6.88 5.92
C HIS A 180 -0.46 -6.05 4.65
N LEU A 181 -1.50 -6.35 3.86
CA LEU A 181 -1.78 -5.70 2.60
C LEU A 181 -3.23 -5.23 2.55
N ILE A 182 -3.44 -4.00 2.11
CA ILE A 182 -4.75 -3.48 1.75
C ILE A 182 -4.71 -3.02 0.29
N LEU A 183 -5.60 -3.58 -0.52
CA LEU A 183 -5.87 -3.12 -1.88
C LEU A 183 -7.14 -2.27 -1.87
N GLN A 184 -7.08 -1.10 -2.51
CA GLN A 184 -8.22 -0.20 -2.66
C GLN A 184 -8.35 0.26 -4.10
N VAL A 185 -9.56 0.20 -4.63
CA VAL A 185 -9.92 0.84 -5.90
C VAL A 185 -11.03 1.83 -5.63
N HIS A 186 -10.80 3.10 -5.97
CA HIS A 186 -11.74 4.21 -5.79
C HIS A 186 -12.36 4.55 -7.14
N PHE A 187 -13.68 4.65 -7.16
CA PHE A 187 -14.45 4.82 -8.39
C PHE A 187 -15.09 6.21 -8.47
N PRO A 188 -15.22 6.77 -9.68
CA PRO A 188 -16.02 7.96 -9.89
C PRO A 188 -17.48 7.69 -9.51
N ALA A 189 -18.18 8.70 -8.99
CA ALA A 189 -19.57 8.54 -8.54
C ALA A 189 -20.52 8.15 -9.68
N GLU A 190 -20.17 8.57 -10.90
CA GLU A 190 -20.93 8.36 -12.14
C GLU A 190 -20.81 6.94 -12.66
N ARG A 191 -19.76 6.19 -12.26
CA ARG A 191 -19.51 4.83 -12.74
C ARG A 191 -19.01 3.92 -11.60
N PRO A 192 -19.88 3.58 -10.63
CA PRO A 192 -19.51 2.69 -9.53
C PRO A 192 -19.42 1.22 -9.99
N PRO A 193 -18.66 0.38 -9.28
CA PRO A 193 -18.60 -1.05 -9.58
C PRO A 193 -19.89 -1.75 -9.10
N LYS A 194 -20.34 -2.77 -9.83
CA LYS A 194 -21.54 -3.58 -9.52
C LYS A 194 -21.18 -4.94 -8.93
N LEU A 195 -20.32 -5.69 -9.61
CA LEU A 195 -19.86 -7.01 -9.19
C LEU A 195 -18.36 -6.99 -9.02
N ILE A 196 -17.86 -7.83 -8.11
CA ILE A 196 -16.43 -7.97 -7.82
C ILE A 196 -16.05 -9.43 -7.66
N ALA A 197 -14.82 -9.76 -8.05
CA ALA A 197 -14.19 -11.03 -7.74
C ALA A 197 -12.73 -10.81 -7.33
N SER A 198 -12.28 -11.53 -6.31
CA SER A 198 -10.89 -11.54 -5.86
C SER A 198 -10.27 -12.89 -6.17
N LYS A 199 -9.12 -12.87 -6.84
CA LYS A 199 -8.41 -14.08 -7.30
C LYS A 199 -6.93 -14.00 -6.96
N ILE A 200 -6.34 -15.16 -6.72
CA ILE A 200 -4.91 -15.36 -6.63
C ILE A 200 -4.45 -15.97 -7.96
N VAL A 201 -3.40 -15.39 -8.54
CA VAL A 201 -2.79 -15.87 -9.79
C VAL A 201 -1.53 -16.67 -9.43
N GLU A 202 -1.52 -17.95 -9.79
CA GLU A 202 -0.40 -18.88 -9.60
C GLU A 202 -0.01 -19.46 -10.97
N GLY A 203 1.02 -18.88 -11.59
CA GLY A 203 1.43 -19.23 -12.95
C GLY A 203 0.33 -18.95 -13.96
N ALA A 204 -0.13 -19.99 -14.67
CA ALA A 204 -1.23 -19.89 -15.64
C ALA A 204 -2.62 -20.12 -15.02
N THR A 205 -2.71 -20.35 -13.70
CA THR A 205 -3.97 -20.67 -13.02
C THR A 205 -4.46 -19.52 -12.18
N GLU A 206 -5.77 -19.29 -12.21
CA GLU A 206 -6.46 -18.35 -11.33
C GLU A 206 -7.33 -19.15 -10.34
N LYS A 207 -7.17 -18.87 -9.05
CA LYS A 207 -7.98 -19.46 -7.99
C LYS A 207 -8.75 -18.36 -7.27
N PRO A 208 -10.00 -18.58 -6.85
CA PRO A 208 -10.68 -17.67 -5.93
C PRO A 208 -9.80 -17.44 -4.70
N ALA A 209 -9.72 -16.20 -4.23
CA ALA A 209 -9.01 -15.90 -3.00
C ALA A 209 -9.81 -16.34 -1.77
N ASP A 210 -9.10 -16.76 -0.71
CA ASP A 210 -9.71 -17.15 0.56
C ASP A 210 -10.39 -15.97 1.28
N THR A 211 -9.84 -14.75 1.11
CA THR A 211 -10.46 -13.52 1.59
C THR A 211 -11.15 -12.77 0.45
N SER A 212 -12.39 -12.37 0.69
CA SER A 212 -13.19 -11.65 -0.30
C SER A 212 -12.94 -10.14 -0.21
N ALA A 213 -12.76 -9.52 -1.37
CA ALA A 213 -12.90 -8.08 -1.51
C ALA A 213 -14.36 -7.65 -1.22
N ARG A 214 -14.56 -6.39 -0.83
CA ARG A 214 -15.88 -5.81 -0.54
C ARG A 214 -16.05 -4.46 -1.19
N ILE A 215 -17.26 -4.16 -1.66
CA ILE A 215 -17.66 -2.80 -2.05
C ILE A 215 -18.12 -2.06 -0.80
N ILE A 216 -17.47 -0.95 -0.49
CA ILE A 216 -17.84 -0.06 0.62
C ILE A 216 -17.92 1.38 0.13
N ASN A 217 -18.52 2.26 0.93
CA ASN A 217 -18.45 3.70 0.68
C ASN A 217 -17.25 4.26 1.46
N LEU A 218 -16.26 4.83 0.78
CA LEU A 218 -15.19 5.60 1.38
C LEU A 218 -15.27 7.03 0.86
N TYR A 219 -15.26 8.02 1.75
CA TYR A 219 -15.27 9.45 1.38
C TYR A 219 -16.39 9.81 0.40
N SER A 220 -17.60 9.27 0.62
CA SER A 220 -18.76 9.45 -0.25
C SER A 220 -18.64 8.87 -1.66
N GLN A 221 -17.61 8.05 -1.94
CA GLN A 221 -17.41 7.33 -3.18
C GLN A 221 -17.49 5.82 -2.96
N LYS A 222 -17.93 5.09 -3.99
CA LYS A 222 -17.88 3.63 -3.97
C LYS A 222 -16.43 3.19 -4.16
N SER A 223 -15.97 2.30 -3.30
CA SER A 223 -14.63 1.76 -3.36
C SER A 223 -14.66 0.25 -3.15
N ILE A 224 -13.78 -0.46 -3.86
CA ILE A 224 -13.45 -1.85 -3.56
C ILE A 224 -12.33 -1.83 -2.53
N VAL A 225 -12.48 -2.61 -1.46
CA VAL A 225 -11.42 -2.82 -0.46
C VAL A 225 -11.20 -4.30 -0.28
N TRP A 226 -9.94 -4.73 -0.35
CA TRP A 226 -9.53 -6.09 -0.06
C TRP A 226 -8.39 -6.08 0.96
N ASP A 227 -8.66 -6.70 2.10
CA ASP A 227 -7.75 -6.82 3.22
C ASP A 227 -7.13 -8.22 3.24
N ILE A 228 -5.80 -8.29 3.25
CA ILE A 228 -5.03 -9.52 3.07
C ILE A 228 -3.93 -9.56 4.12
N ALA A 229 -4.09 -10.47 5.07
CA ALA A 229 -3.07 -10.75 6.07
C ALA A 229 -1.97 -11.63 5.47
N LYS A 230 -0.71 -11.21 5.63
CA LYS A 230 0.49 -11.98 5.27
C LYS A 230 0.43 -12.61 3.86
N PRO A 231 0.26 -11.83 2.77
CA PRO A 231 0.32 -12.37 1.42
C PRO A 231 1.67 -13.07 1.17
N LYS A 232 1.65 -14.12 0.34
CA LYS A 232 2.88 -14.85 0.00
C LYS A 232 3.80 -13.96 -0.85
N PRO A 233 5.13 -14.00 -0.67
CA PRO A 233 6.06 -13.33 -1.57
C PRO A 233 5.86 -13.79 -3.02
N HIS A 234 5.99 -12.87 -3.98
CA HIS A 234 5.77 -13.07 -5.41
C HIS A 234 4.35 -13.56 -5.80
N GLN A 235 3.40 -13.45 -4.88
CA GLN A 235 2.01 -13.74 -5.17
C GLN A 235 1.40 -12.59 -5.98
N ALA A 236 0.79 -12.93 -7.11
CA ALA A 236 -0.01 -12.00 -7.88
C ALA A 236 -1.47 -12.07 -7.44
N LEU A 237 -2.03 -10.92 -7.09
CA LEU A 237 -3.41 -10.76 -6.63
C LEU A 237 -4.18 -10.00 -7.71
N LYS A 238 -5.31 -10.55 -8.12
CA LYS A 238 -6.15 -10.01 -9.19
C LYS A 238 -7.51 -9.60 -8.63
N LEU A 239 -7.83 -8.33 -8.79
CA LEU A 239 -9.16 -7.77 -8.52
C LEU A 239 -9.89 -7.63 -9.85
N GLU A 240 -11.07 -8.23 -9.95
CA GLU A 240 -11.94 -8.09 -11.11
C GLU A 240 -13.22 -7.36 -10.69
N TRP A 241 -13.77 -6.54 -11.59
CA TRP A 241 -15.06 -5.89 -11.38
C TRP A 241 -15.83 -5.69 -12.67
N THR A 242 -17.12 -5.42 -12.52
CA THR A 242 -17.99 -4.95 -13.60
C THR A 242 -18.55 -3.59 -13.25
N TRP A 243 -18.79 -2.76 -14.26
CA TRP A 243 -19.44 -1.45 -14.09
C TRP A 243 -20.96 -1.55 -14.05
#